data_AF-A0A7Y2N445-F1
#
_entry.id   AF-A0A7Y2N445-F1
#
_cell.length_a   1.000
_cell.length_b   1.000
_cell.length_c   1.000
_cell.angle_alpha   90.00
_cell.angle_beta   90.00
_cell.angle_gamma   90.00
#
_symmetry.space_group_name_H-M   'P 1'
#
loop_
_entity.id
_entity.type
_entity.pdbx_description
1 polymer ?
#
loop_
_entity_poly.entity_id
_entity_poly.type
_entity_poly.pdbx_seq_one_letter_code
_entity_poly.pdbx_strand_id
1 'polypeptide(L)'
;MKDIQNQSDHRRIDIKKVGVKTITYPITVLDKAQASQKTVASVNMYVNLPHRFKGTHMSRFIEILNRYHGKIDISQFHLILEEMKNRLEAEAAHLEMKFPFFLHRKDDLDTFEVRRYDCTMHCFLEEENDLRLDISVPVAHPFNGSATSDSTPVVGLWGKVLVSVRFNRFMWLEDLIDMVEAITRSESFSSTQSDNTKPVESLLAKLEQRFSQLKELAWYEITVENESQGYSLFARTSGPDSESQ
;
A
#
# COMPACT_ATOMS: atom_id res chain seq x y z
N MET A 1 10.55 39.06 10.01
CA MET A 1 11.79 38.24 10.11
C MET A 1 12.17 37.86 8.68
N LYS A 2 13.42 38.06 8.24
CA LYS A 2 13.83 37.81 6.84
C LYS A 2 13.90 36.30 6.60
N ASP A 3 13.28 35.86 5.51
CA ASP A 3 13.25 34.47 5.11
C ASP A 3 14.60 34.06 4.47
N ILE A 4 15.45 33.36 5.24
CA ILE A 4 16.80 32.97 4.81
C ILE A 4 16.76 31.79 3.82
N GLN A 5 15.71 30.96 3.89
CA GLN A 5 15.56 29.75 3.07
C GLN A 5 15.16 30.09 1.63
N ASN A 6 14.45 31.21 1.44
CA ASN A 6 14.07 31.72 0.12
C ASN A 6 15.17 32.55 -0.59
N GLN A 7 16.42 32.50 -0.11
CA GLN A 7 17.54 33.16 -0.78
C GLN A 7 18.12 32.29 -1.90
N SER A 8 18.79 32.93 -2.86
CA SER A 8 19.48 32.27 -3.96
C SER A 8 20.60 31.36 -3.46
N ASP A 9 20.57 30.08 -3.83
CA ASP A 9 21.67 29.15 -3.51
C ASP A 9 22.79 29.24 -4.55
N HIS A 10 24.03 29.42 -4.07
CA HIS A 10 25.22 29.53 -4.90
C HIS A 10 25.98 28.19 -5.04
N ARG A 11 25.52 27.14 -4.34
CA ARG A 11 26.17 25.82 -4.31
C ARG A 11 25.93 24.99 -5.58
N ARG A 12 24.89 25.31 -6.36
CA ARG A 12 24.50 24.58 -7.59
C ARG A 12 24.33 23.07 -7.39
N ILE A 13 23.74 22.65 -6.27
CA ILE A 13 23.42 21.24 -6.00
C ILE A 13 21.91 21.08 -6.09
N ASP A 14 21.44 20.25 -7.01
CA ASP A 14 20.03 19.87 -7.07
C ASP A 14 19.72 18.82 -5.99
N ILE A 15 18.82 19.15 -5.07
CA ILE A 15 18.38 18.19 -4.05
C ILE A 15 17.18 17.43 -4.63
N LYS A 16 17.40 16.12 -4.88
CA LYS A 16 16.37 15.24 -5.46
C LYS A 16 15.11 15.13 -4.60
N LYS A 17 15.24 15.05 -3.27
CA LYS A 17 14.11 14.99 -2.33
C LYS A 17 14.43 15.72 -1.03
N VAL A 18 13.57 16.64 -0.64
CA VAL A 18 13.58 17.30 0.66
C VAL A 18 12.16 17.38 1.21
N GLY A 19 12.00 17.21 2.52
CA GLY A 19 10.70 17.30 3.16
C GLY A 19 10.68 16.70 4.56
N VAL A 20 9.53 16.15 4.93
CA VAL A 20 9.21 15.68 6.27
C VAL A 20 8.78 14.21 6.23
N LYS A 21 9.14 13.45 7.26
CA LYS A 21 8.86 12.02 7.35
C LYS A 21 8.34 11.65 8.73
N THR A 22 7.63 10.53 8.81
CA THR A 22 7.12 9.94 10.05
C THR A 22 6.15 10.88 10.78
N ILE A 23 5.29 11.57 10.04
CA ILE A 23 4.23 12.38 10.63
C ILE A 23 3.04 11.47 10.92
N THR A 24 2.69 11.30 12.20
CA THR A 24 1.47 10.60 12.59
C THR A 24 0.28 11.54 12.45
N TYR A 25 -0.71 11.16 11.63
CA TYR A 25 -1.85 12.03 11.31
C TYR A 25 -3.16 11.25 11.12
N PRO A 26 -4.31 11.74 11.64
CA PRO A 26 -5.59 11.08 11.45
C PRO A 26 -6.10 11.27 10.01
N ILE A 27 -6.60 10.20 9.41
CA ILE A 27 -7.15 10.19 8.05
C ILE A 27 -8.53 9.51 8.01
N THR A 28 -9.23 9.65 6.90
CA THR A 28 -10.53 8.99 6.66
C THR A 28 -10.45 8.26 5.32
N VAL A 29 -10.57 6.94 5.36
CA VAL A 29 -10.52 6.09 4.15
C VAL A 29 -11.93 5.68 3.75
N LEU A 30 -12.17 5.52 2.45
CA LEU A 30 -13.45 5.02 1.95
C LEU A 30 -13.62 3.56 2.38
N ASP A 31 -14.85 3.23 2.78
CA ASP A 31 -15.25 1.89 3.21
C ASP A 31 -16.57 1.55 2.50
N LYS A 32 -16.57 0.49 1.69
CA LYS A 32 -17.72 0.02 0.91
C LYS A 32 -18.91 -0.36 1.79
N ALA A 33 -18.66 -0.86 3.00
CA ALA A 33 -19.69 -1.33 3.93
C ALA A 33 -20.16 -0.23 4.90
N GLN A 34 -19.25 0.65 5.34
CA GLN A 34 -19.51 1.68 6.37
C GLN A 34 -19.49 3.12 5.83
N ALA A 35 -19.42 3.30 4.51
CA ALA A 35 -19.16 4.56 3.79
C ALA A 35 -17.77 5.17 4.04
N SER A 36 -17.27 5.16 5.27
CA SER A 36 -15.93 5.61 5.61
C SER A 36 -15.41 5.01 6.92
N GLN A 37 -14.10 4.89 7.03
CA GLN A 37 -13.40 4.45 8.24
C GLN A 37 -12.37 5.51 8.65
N LYS A 38 -12.34 5.86 9.94
CA LYS A 38 -11.31 6.74 10.51
C LYS A 38 -10.13 5.90 10.99
N THR A 39 -8.92 6.27 10.58
CA THR A 39 -7.69 5.57 10.96
C THR A 39 -6.55 6.57 11.18
N VAL A 40 -5.39 6.08 11.62
CA VAL A 40 -4.19 6.88 11.81
C VAL A 40 -3.14 6.46 10.79
N ALA A 41 -2.60 7.42 10.06
CA ALA A 41 -1.56 7.20 9.07
C ALA A 41 -0.20 7.73 9.53
N SER A 42 0.86 7.07 9.08
CA SER A 42 2.20 7.64 9.03
C SER A 42 2.40 8.26 7.64
N VAL A 43 2.65 9.56 7.61
CA VAL A 43 2.72 10.38 6.40
C VAL A 43 4.16 10.81 6.17
N ASN A 44 4.65 10.62 4.95
CA ASN A 44 5.88 11.18 4.46
C ASN A 44 5.58 12.10 3.26
N MET A 45 6.18 13.29 3.23
CA MET A 45 5.99 14.27 2.17
C MET A 45 7.34 14.81 1.71
N TYR A 46 7.54 14.86 0.40
CA TYR A 46 8.78 15.32 -0.20
C TYR A 46 8.50 16.15 -1.45
N VAL A 47 9.40 17.07 -1.77
CA VAL A 47 9.46 17.75 -3.07
C VAL A 47 10.89 17.74 -3.60
N ASN A 48 11.05 17.94 -4.91
CA ASN A 48 12.36 18.29 -5.45
C ASN A 48 12.66 19.77 -5.11
N LEU A 49 13.92 20.09 -4.85
CA LEU A 49 14.34 21.47 -4.61
C LEU A 49 15.26 21.91 -5.75
N PRO A 50 14.78 22.80 -6.65
CA PRO A 50 15.63 23.39 -7.67
C PRO A 50 16.81 24.14 -7.04
N HIS A 51 18.00 24.06 -7.65
CA HIS A 51 19.25 24.71 -7.20
C HIS A 51 19.17 26.23 -6.92
N ARG A 52 18.07 26.91 -7.27
CA ARG A 52 17.88 28.33 -7.00
C ARG A 52 17.50 28.64 -5.55
N PHE A 53 17.06 27.64 -4.77
CA PHE A 53 16.61 27.84 -3.38
C PHE A 53 17.63 27.31 -2.37
N LYS A 54 17.92 28.07 -1.30
CA LYS A 54 18.80 27.63 -0.21
C LYS A 54 18.18 26.52 0.66
N GLY A 55 16.85 26.43 0.70
CA GLY A 55 16.13 25.34 1.37
C GLY A 55 14.61 25.49 1.29
N THR A 56 13.90 24.42 1.64
CA THR A 56 12.42 24.39 1.74
C THR A 56 11.97 24.74 3.15
N HIS A 57 10.86 25.46 3.27
CA HIS A 57 10.22 25.68 4.57
C HIS A 57 9.52 24.43 5.05
N MET A 58 10.17 23.72 5.97
CA MET A 58 9.62 22.47 6.52
C MET A 58 8.24 22.64 7.16
N SER A 59 7.94 23.80 7.75
CA SER A 59 6.62 24.09 8.33
C SER A 59 5.49 24.09 7.29
N ARG A 60 5.78 24.44 6.03
CA ARG A 60 4.77 24.50 4.97
C ARG A 60 4.16 23.14 4.67
N PHE A 61 4.91 22.05 4.81
CA PHE A 61 4.36 20.71 4.68
C PHE A 61 3.27 20.42 5.73
N ILE A 62 3.52 20.81 6.99
CA ILE A 62 2.58 20.63 8.09
C ILE A 62 1.35 21.53 7.89
N GLU A 63 1.56 22.78 7.46
CA GLU A 63 0.47 23.71 7.14
C GLU A 63 -0.45 23.17 6.05
N ILE A 64 0.12 22.57 5.01
CA ILE A 64 -0.64 21.93 3.93
C ILE A 64 -1.44 20.75 4.48
N LEU A 65 -0.79 19.83 5.19
CA LEU A 65 -1.46 18.65 5.77
C LEU A 65 -2.64 19.04 6.70
N ASN A 66 -2.47 20.10 7.50
CA ASN A 66 -3.51 20.62 8.39
C ASN A 66 -4.74 21.17 7.65
N ARG A 67 -4.59 21.68 6.43
CA ARG A 67 -5.74 22.17 5.62
C ARG A 67 -6.64 21.04 5.15
N TYR A 68 -6.08 19.86 4.95
CA TYR A 68 -6.82 18.66 4.53
C TYR A 68 -7.24 17.80 5.73
N HIS A 69 -7.14 18.30 6.97
CA HIS A 69 -7.58 17.56 8.16
C HIS A 69 -9.03 17.05 8.01
N GLY A 70 -9.23 15.75 8.24
CA GLY A 70 -10.54 15.09 8.13
C GLY A 70 -11.10 14.99 6.71
N LYS A 71 -10.34 15.38 5.68
CA LYS A 71 -10.71 15.32 4.24
C LYS A 71 -9.70 14.55 3.39
N ILE A 72 -8.76 13.84 4.01
CA ILE A 72 -7.76 13.05 3.29
C ILE A 72 -8.45 11.78 2.77
N ASP A 73 -9.11 11.90 1.64
CA ASP A 73 -9.62 10.81 0.83
C ASP A 73 -8.58 10.45 -0.26
N ILE A 74 -8.49 9.16 -0.62
CA ILE A 74 -7.72 8.65 -1.76
C ILE A 74 -8.15 9.35 -3.05
N SER A 75 -9.39 9.84 -3.16
CA SER A 75 -9.79 10.64 -4.32
C SER A 75 -9.14 12.04 -4.38
N GLN A 76 -8.66 12.57 -3.24
CA GLN A 76 -8.25 13.98 -3.10
C GLN A 76 -6.74 14.19 -2.89
N PHE A 77 -5.90 13.15 -2.98
CA PHE A 77 -4.43 13.31 -2.80
C PHE A 77 -3.81 14.27 -3.82
N HIS A 78 -4.37 14.34 -5.04
CA HIS A 78 -3.83 15.19 -6.11
C HIS A 78 -3.86 16.68 -5.69
N LEU A 79 -4.88 17.11 -4.95
CA LEU A 79 -4.98 18.47 -4.41
C LEU A 79 -3.86 18.76 -3.41
N ILE A 80 -3.50 17.78 -2.57
CA ILE A 80 -2.39 17.90 -1.62
C ILE A 80 -1.08 18.06 -2.38
N LEU A 81 -0.84 17.23 -3.40
CA LEU A 81 0.37 17.28 -4.23
C LEU A 81 0.49 18.58 -5.03
N GLU A 82 -0.59 19.05 -5.63
CA GLU A 82 -0.66 20.32 -6.34
C GLU A 82 -0.37 21.49 -5.39
N GLU A 83 -0.97 21.51 -4.20
CA GLU A 83 -0.71 22.54 -3.21
C GLU A 83 0.75 22.49 -2.70
N MET A 84 1.32 21.29 -2.56
CA MET A 84 2.75 21.12 -2.27
C MET A 84 3.64 21.70 -3.36
N LYS A 85 3.45 21.32 -4.65
CA LYS A 85 4.22 21.86 -5.77
C LYS A 85 4.14 23.39 -5.83
N ASN A 86 2.93 23.93 -5.71
CA ASN A 86 2.69 25.37 -5.84
C ASN A 86 3.28 26.17 -4.66
N ARG A 87 3.08 25.73 -3.42
CA ARG A 87 3.55 26.47 -2.23
C ARG A 87 5.03 26.31 -1.94
N LEU A 88 5.63 25.24 -2.44
CA LEU A 88 7.05 24.94 -2.27
C LEU A 88 7.88 25.24 -3.53
N GLU A 89 7.24 25.76 -4.58
CA GLU A 89 7.85 26.15 -5.86
C GLU A 89 8.70 25.03 -6.49
N ALA A 90 8.16 23.81 -6.44
CA ALA A 90 8.80 22.57 -6.86
C ALA A 90 8.21 22.02 -8.17
N GLU A 91 9.01 21.27 -8.93
CA GLU A 91 8.58 20.64 -10.19
C GLU A 91 7.87 19.31 -9.94
N ALA A 92 8.19 18.65 -8.83
CA ALA A 92 7.66 17.36 -8.44
C ALA A 92 7.36 17.28 -6.93
N ALA A 93 6.28 16.59 -6.57
CA ALA A 93 5.86 16.32 -5.20
C ALA A 93 5.59 14.82 -4.99
N HIS A 94 5.92 14.35 -3.79
CA HIS A 94 5.69 12.98 -3.34
C HIS A 94 4.94 12.98 -2.01
N LEU A 95 3.94 12.11 -1.90
CA LEU A 95 3.21 11.83 -0.68
C LEU A 95 3.17 10.32 -0.48
N GLU A 96 3.57 9.83 0.69
CA GLU A 96 3.42 8.45 1.10
C GLU A 96 2.58 8.40 2.36
N MET A 97 1.53 7.57 2.38
CA MET A 97 0.66 7.39 3.56
C MET A 97 0.52 5.92 3.89
N LYS A 98 0.98 5.54 5.08
CA LYS A 98 0.88 4.18 5.61
C LYS A 98 -0.19 4.12 6.67
N PHE A 99 -1.21 3.29 6.50
CA PHE A 99 -2.33 3.20 7.42
C PHE A 99 -2.87 1.76 7.53
N PRO A 100 -3.39 1.36 8.70
CA PRO A 100 -4.14 0.13 8.81
C PRO A 100 -5.57 0.35 8.29
N PHE A 101 -6.03 -0.61 7.48
CA PHE A 101 -7.39 -0.74 7.00
C PHE A 101 -8.05 -1.95 7.67
N PHE A 102 -9.31 -1.84 8.07
CA PHE A 102 -10.00 -2.92 8.77
C PHE A 102 -11.25 -3.37 8.04
N LEU A 103 -11.34 -4.68 7.76
CA LEU A 103 -12.52 -5.31 7.16
C LEU A 103 -13.30 -6.11 8.18
N HIS A 104 -14.61 -5.94 8.18
CA HIS A 104 -15.51 -6.76 8.97
C HIS A 104 -15.83 -8.06 8.23
N ARG A 105 -15.50 -9.20 8.85
CA ARG A 105 -15.72 -10.55 8.33
C ARG A 105 -16.90 -11.19 9.05
N LYS A 106 -17.87 -11.65 8.28
CA LYS A 106 -18.99 -12.49 8.76
C LYS A 106 -18.74 -13.95 8.38
N ASP A 107 -17.54 -14.46 8.65
CA ASP A 107 -17.24 -15.87 8.45
C ASP A 107 -17.50 -16.64 9.75
N ASP A 108 -18.29 -17.71 9.67
CA ASP A 108 -18.75 -18.54 10.80
C ASP A 108 -17.63 -19.32 11.52
N LEU A 109 -16.38 -19.19 11.03
CA LEU A 109 -15.22 -20.00 11.46
C LEU A 109 -14.16 -19.20 12.23
N ASP A 110 -14.26 -17.87 12.28
CA ASP A 110 -13.26 -17.01 12.92
C ASP A 110 -13.91 -16.27 14.11
N THR A 111 -13.32 -16.37 15.30
CA THR A 111 -13.84 -15.70 16.49
C THR A 111 -13.63 -14.18 16.43
N PHE A 112 -12.74 -13.71 15.55
CA PHE A 112 -12.39 -12.30 15.41
C PHE A 112 -13.06 -11.68 14.18
N GLU A 113 -14.08 -10.84 14.43
CA GLU A 113 -14.94 -10.28 13.37
C GLU A 113 -14.25 -9.21 12.50
N VAL A 114 -13.08 -8.71 12.87
CA VAL A 114 -12.44 -7.57 12.19
C VAL A 114 -10.98 -7.88 11.86
N ARG A 115 -10.62 -7.93 10.58
CA ARG A 115 -9.23 -8.17 10.16
C ARG A 115 -8.53 -6.88 9.75
N ARG A 116 -7.26 -6.75 10.13
CA ARG A 116 -6.39 -5.61 9.79
C ARG A 116 -5.55 -5.95 8.55
N TYR A 117 -5.47 -4.99 7.63
CA TYR A 117 -4.61 -5.00 6.44
C TYR A 117 -3.76 -3.74 6.45
N ASP A 118 -2.45 -3.88 6.28
CA ASP A 118 -1.57 -2.71 6.21
C ASP A 118 -1.52 -2.20 4.77
N CYS A 119 -1.90 -0.94 4.59
CA CYS A 119 -1.96 -0.29 3.30
C CYS A 119 -0.93 0.84 3.23
N THR A 120 -0.28 0.99 2.08
CA THR A 120 0.59 2.13 1.79
C THR A 120 0.15 2.75 0.47
N MET A 121 -0.19 4.03 0.51
CA MET A 121 -0.47 4.81 -0.67
C MET A 121 0.76 5.63 -1.04
N HIS A 122 1.23 5.47 -2.26
CA HIS A 122 2.31 6.23 -2.87
C HIS A 122 1.74 7.13 -3.95
N CYS A 123 1.80 8.44 -3.74
CA CYS A 123 1.34 9.43 -4.70
C CYS A 123 2.52 10.27 -5.18
N PHE A 124 2.58 10.49 -6.48
CA PHE A 124 3.59 11.30 -7.13
C PHE A 124 2.93 12.23 -8.14
N LEU A 125 3.43 13.47 -8.21
CA LEU A 125 3.01 14.44 -9.21
C LEU A 125 4.26 15.16 -9.72
N GLU A 126 4.53 15.03 -11.01
CA GLU A 126 5.49 15.84 -11.77
C GLU A 126 4.74 16.53 -12.91
N GLU A 127 4.59 15.88 -14.06
CA GLU A 127 3.68 16.33 -15.12
C GLU A 127 2.30 15.68 -14.98
N GLU A 128 2.30 14.37 -14.72
CA GLU A 128 1.10 13.56 -14.51
C GLU A 128 1.05 13.04 -13.07
N ASN A 129 -0.16 12.70 -12.63
CA ASN A 129 -0.39 12.07 -11.32
C ASN A 129 -0.15 10.55 -11.44
N ASP A 130 0.73 10.01 -10.60
CA ASP A 130 0.88 8.57 -10.40
C ASP A 130 0.41 8.19 -8.99
N LEU A 131 -0.48 7.21 -8.92
CA LEU A 131 -0.99 6.63 -7.68
C LEU A 131 -0.71 5.12 -7.70
N ARG A 132 0.12 4.69 -6.76
CA ARG A 132 0.37 3.28 -6.45
C ARG A 132 -0.16 2.96 -5.06
N LEU A 133 -0.88 1.85 -4.93
CA LEU A 133 -1.38 1.34 -3.67
C LEU A 133 -0.75 -0.02 -3.37
N ASP A 134 -0.16 -0.15 -2.18
CA ASP A 134 0.45 -1.39 -1.69
C ASP A 134 -0.37 -1.91 -0.52
N ILE A 135 -0.71 -3.20 -0.53
CA ILE A 135 -1.58 -3.85 0.45
C ILE A 135 -0.88 -5.12 0.94
N SER A 136 -0.74 -5.26 2.25
CA SER A 136 -0.25 -6.48 2.88
C SER A 136 -1.43 -7.32 3.36
N VAL A 137 -1.71 -8.42 2.66
CA VAL A 137 -2.75 -9.39 3.00
C VAL A 137 -2.14 -10.55 3.78
N PRO A 138 -2.49 -10.74 5.07
CA PRO A 138 -1.99 -11.85 5.86
C PRO A 138 -2.53 -13.18 5.34
N VAL A 139 -1.66 -14.19 5.22
CA VAL A 139 -2.01 -15.54 4.80
C VAL A 139 -2.07 -16.45 6.02
N ALA A 140 -3.28 -16.92 6.34
CA ALA A 140 -3.48 -17.89 7.41
C ALA A 140 -3.07 -19.30 6.97
N HIS A 141 -2.52 -20.06 7.91
CA HIS A 141 -2.28 -21.49 7.76
C HIS A 141 -3.60 -22.27 7.80
N PRO A 142 -3.79 -23.24 6.89
CA PRO A 142 -3.98 -24.62 7.31
C PRO A 142 -3.38 -25.57 6.26
N PHE A 143 -2.06 -25.57 6.08
CA PHE A 143 -1.42 -26.73 5.48
C PHE A 143 -1.63 -27.87 6.48
N ASN A 144 -2.57 -28.77 6.20
CA ASN A 144 -2.82 -29.93 7.04
C ASN A 144 -1.66 -30.93 6.94
N GLY A 145 -0.52 -30.56 7.52
CA GLY A 145 0.57 -31.46 7.86
C GLY A 145 0.21 -32.17 9.16
N SER A 146 -0.23 -33.43 9.04
CA SER A 146 -0.49 -34.40 10.11
C SER A 146 -1.44 -33.97 11.25
N ALA A 147 -2.75 -34.02 10.99
CA ALA A 147 -3.69 -34.35 12.06
C ALA A 147 -3.70 -35.87 12.23
N THR A 148 -2.74 -36.41 12.98
CA THR A 148 -3.03 -37.61 13.76
C THR A 148 -4.01 -37.18 14.84
N SER A 149 -5.28 -37.58 14.71
CA SER A 149 -6.30 -37.74 15.76
C SER A 149 -6.05 -36.92 17.05
N ASP A 150 -6.74 -35.78 17.20
CA ASP A 150 -6.76 -34.88 18.39
C ASP A 150 -5.76 -33.71 18.45
N SER A 151 -5.62 -32.92 17.39
CA SER A 151 -5.05 -31.56 17.54
C SER A 151 -6.00 -30.50 16.99
N THR A 152 -6.30 -29.51 17.84
CA THR A 152 -6.88 -28.22 17.44
C THR A 152 -6.10 -27.66 16.25
N PRO A 153 -6.77 -27.09 15.22
CA PRO A 153 -6.07 -26.45 14.13
C PRO A 153 -5.15 -25.37 14.72
N VAL A 154 -3.84 -25.53 14.50
CA VAL A 154 -2.87 -24.49 14.90
C VAL A 154 -3.11 -23.30 13.98
N VAL A 155 -3.81 -22.30 14.51
CA VAL A 155 -4.06 -21.04 13.84
C VAL A 155 -2.78 -20.22 13.94
N GLY A 156 -2.13 -19.98 12.80
CA GLY A 156 -0.93 -19.13 12.69
C GLY A 156 -0.88 -18.43 11.34
N LEU A 157 -0.15 -17.31 11.27
CA LEU A 157 0.20 -16.72 9.99
C LEU A 157 1.30 -17.57 9.35
N TRP A 158 1.06 -18.05 8.13
CA TRP A 158 2.07 -18.69 7.31
C TRP A 158 2.96 -17.67 6.61
N GLY A 159 2.40 -16.51 6.29
CA GLY A 159 3.10 -15.47 5.55
C GLY A 159 2.19 -14.31 5.19
N LYS A 160 2.54 -13.58 4.14
CA LYS A 160 1.75 -12.46 3.63
C LYS A 160 1.87 -12.38 2.11
N VAL A 161 0.82 -11.88 1.48
CA VAL A 161 0.84 -11.45 0.08
C VAL A 161 0.91 -9.93 0.06
N LEU A 162 1.99 -9.39 -0.50
CA LEU A 162 2.13 -7.98 -0.80
C LEU A 162 1.61 -7.73 -2.21
N VAL A 163 0.56 -6.94 -2.33
CA VAL A 163 -0.06 -6.58 -3.60
C VAL A 163 0.15 -5.09 -3.83
N SER A 164 0.88 -4.75 -4.88
CA SER A 164 1.08 -3.36 -5.32
C SER A 164 0.34 -3.17 -6.63
N VAL A 165 -0.45 -2.11 -6.75
CA VAL A 165 -1.33 -1.89 -7.90
C VAL A 165 -1.37 -0.43 -8.32
N ARG A 166 -1.52 -0.21 -9.64
CA ARG A 166 -1.97 1.04 -10.24
C ARG A 166 -3.31 0.79 -10.91
N PHE A 167 -4.27 1.67 -10.69
CA PHE A 167 -5.63 1.53 -11.20
C PHE A 167 -5.83 2.36 -12.48
N ASN A 168 -6.48 1.79 -13.49
CA ASN A 168 -7.03 2.57 -14.61
C ASN A 168 -8.50 2.98 -14.37
N ARG A 169 -9.18 2.26 -13.46
CA ARG A 169 -10.56 2.45 -13.07
C ARG A 169 -10.68 2.22 -11.58
N PHE A 170 -11.63 2.90 -10.96
CA PHE A 170 -11.90 2.73 -9.54
C PHE A 170 -12.23 1.26 -9.21
N MET A 171 -11.54 0.72 -8.21
CA MET A 171 -11.79 -0.59 -7.63
C MET A 171 -11.72 -0.44 -6.10
N TRP A 172 -12.68 -1.04 -5.40
CA TRP A 172 -12.69 -1.04 -3.94
C TRP A 172 -11.54 -1.86 -3.39
N LEU A 173 -10.91 -1.36 -2.32
CA LEU A 173 -9.85 -2.07 -1.61
C LEU A 173 -10.35 -3.41 -1.06
N GLU A 174 -11.60 -3.43 -0.62
CA GLU A 174 -12.32 -4.60 -0.13
C GLU A 174 -12.43 -5.68 -1.19
N ASP A 175 -12.80 -5.32 -2.43
CA ASP A 175 -12.94 -6.27 -3.52
C ASP A 175 -11.58 -6.89 -3.91
N LEU A 176 -10.51 -6.09 -3.81
CA LEU A 176 -9.14 -6.56 -4.05
C LEU A 176 -8.67 -7.51 -2.94
N ILE A 177 -8.89 -7.15 -1.67
CA ILE A 177 -8.53 -7.99 -0.52
C ILE A 177 -9.35 -9.29 -0.53
N ASP A 178 -10.65 -9.22 -0.76
CA ASP A 178 -11.55 -10.39 -0.81
C ASP A 178 -11.11 -11.39 -1.86
N MET A 179 -10.70 -10.89 -3.03
CA MET A 179 -10.19 -11.72 -4.11
C MET A 179 -8.87 -12.43 -3.75
N VAL A 180 -7.92 -11.71 -3.14
CA VAL A 180 -6.65 -12.29 -2.69
C VAL A 180 -6.89 -13.32 -1.58
N GLU A 181 -7.76 -13.02 -0.62
CA GLU A 181 -8.10 -13.95 0.47
C GLU A 181 -8.83 -15.19 -0.04
N ALA A 182 -9.75 -15.05 -1.01
CA ALA A 182 -10.47 -16.19 -1.58
C ALA A 182 -9.51 -17.18 -2.26
N ILE A 183 -8.53 -16.67 -3.01
CA ILE A 183 -7.49 -17.50 -3.65
C ILE A 183 -6.63 -18.19 -2.59
N THR A 184 -6.14 -17.42 -1.62
CA THR A 184 -5.31 -17.91 -0.52
C THR A 184 -6.02 -19.02 0.26
N ARG A 185 -7.30 -18.79 0.59
CA ARG A 185 -8.16 -19.76 1.29
C ARG A 185 -8.39 -21.02 0.46
N SER A 186 -8.63 -20.90 -0.85
CA SER A 186 -8.78 -22.08 -1.71
C SER A 186 -7.51 -22.93 -1.76
N GLU A 187 -6.33 -22.31 -1.75
CA GLU A 187 -5.07 -23.04 -1.74
C GLU A 187 -4.81 -23.78 -0.44
N SER A 188 -5.10 -23.11 0.66
CA SER A 188 -5.09 -23.63 2.02
C SER A 188 -5.93 -24.90 2.18
N PHE A 189 -7.15 -24.96 1.61
CA PHE A 189 -8.02 -26.14 1.74
C PHE A 189 -7.71 -27.27 0.74
N SER A 190 -7.02 -26.98 -0.36
CA SER A 190 -6.72 -27.97 -1.41
C SER A 190 -5.57 -28.93 -1.05
N SER A 191 -4.84 -28.74 0.06
CA SER A 191 -3.72 -29.60 0.42
C SER A 191 -4.19 -30.91 1.08
N THR A 192 -4.20 -32.01 0.31
CA THR A 192 -4.23 -33.39 0.84
C THR A 192 -2.83 -33.86 1.24
N GLN A 193 -2.78 -34.75 2.24
CA GLN A 193 -1.65 -35.12 3.12
C GLN A 193 -0.26 -35.47 2.53
N SER A 194 -0.01 -35.46 1.21
CA SER A 194 1.29 -35.89 0.65
C SER A 194 2.21 -34.79 0.12
N ASP A 195 1.81 -33.51 0.19
CA ASP A 195 2.54 -32.41 -0.46
C ASP A 195 2.84 -31.29 0.53
N ASN A 196 3.69 -31.62 1.52
CA ASN A 196 3.92 -30.80 2.73
C ASN A 196 4.72 -29.50 2.51
N THR A 197 4.99 -29.12 1.26
CA THR A 197 5.62 -27.83 0.97
C THR A 197 5.13 -27.34 -0.38
N LYS A 198 3.89 -26.83 -0.46
CA LYS A 198 3.50 -26.10 -1.66
C LYS A 198 4.42 -24.87 -1.80
N PRO A 199 5.12 -24.72 -2.92
CA PRO A 199 6.04 -23.61 -3.14
C PRO A 199 5.28 -22.27 -3.17
N VAL A 200 5.91 -21.19 -2.71
CA VAL A 200 5.36 -19.82 -2.78
C VAL A 200 4.96 -19.45 -4.22
N GLU A 201 5.61 -20.09 -5.19
CA GLU A 201 5.40 -20.02 -6.62
C GLU A 201 4.01 -20.53 -7.06
N SER A 202 3.45 -21.55 -6.40
CA SER A 202 2.12 -22.08 -6.77
C SER A 202 1.00 -21.11 -6.41
N LEU A 203 1.09 -20.49 -5.23
CA LEU A 203 0.16 -19.43 -4.82
C LEU A 203 0.32 -18.21 -5.73
N LEU A 204 1.57 -17.82 -6.02
CA LEU A 204 1.86 -16.71 -6.93
C LEU A 204 1.25 -16.92 -8.32
N ALA A 205 1.38 -18.11 -8.91
CA ALA A 205 0.83 -18.42 -10.23
C ALA A 205 -0.70 -18.27 -10.28
N LYS A 206 -1.41 -18.66 -9.22
CA LYS A 206 -2.88 -18.51 -9.14
C LYS A 206 -3.32 -17.06 -8.97
N LEU A 207 -2.57 -16.31 -8.16
CA LEU A 207 -2.78 -14.86 -8.03
C LEU A 207 -2.54 -14.17 -9.38
N GLU A 208 -1.44 -14.48 -10.06
CA GLU A 208 -1.10 -13.91 -11.38
C GLU A 208 -2.15 -14.24 -12.45
N GLN A 209 -2.63 -15.48 -12.50
CA GLN A 209 -3.72 -15.88 -13.39
C GLN A 209 -5.00 -15.05 -13.15
N ARG A 210 -5.31 -14.71 -11.89
CA ARG A 210 -6.47 -13.88 -11.57
C ARG A 210 -6.23 -12.41 -11.91
N PHE A 211 -5.08 -11.87 -11.55
CA PHE A 211 -4.75 -10.45 -11.72
C PHE A 211 -4.61 -10.06 -13.19
N SER A 212 -4.06 -10.94 -14.04
CA SER A 212 -3.98 -10.73 -15.49
C SER A 212 -5.35 -10.58 -16.18
N GLN A 213 -6.43 -11.02 -15.53
CA GLN A 213 -7.81 -10.88 -16.05
C GLN A 213 -8.50 -9.58 -15.60
N LEU A 214 -7.90 -8.83 -14.67
CA LEU A 214 -8.48 -7.61 -14.13
C LEU A 214 -8.21 -6.46 -15.10
N LYS A 215 -9.28 -5.93 -15.68
CA LYS A 215 -9.20 -4.79 -16.61
C LYS A 215 -9.14 -3.46 -15.88
N GLU A 216 -9.36 -3.46 -14.56
CA GLU A 216 -9.33 -2.30 -13.67
C GLU A 216 -7.90 -1.88 -13.31
N LEU A 217 -6.93 -2.78 -13.49
CA LEU A 217 -5.53 -2.53 -13.17
C LEU A 217 -4.77 -2.08 -14.41
N ALA A 218 -4.08 -0.95 -14.30
CA ALA A 218 -3.09 -0.51 -15.27
C ALA A 218 -1.76 -1.23 -15.10
N TRP A 219 -1.43 -1.63 -13.86
CA TRP A 219 -0.21 -2.36 -13.49
C TRP A 219 -0.41 -3.05 -12.15
N TYR A 220 0.31 -4.17 -11.93
CA TYR A 220 0.38 -4.82 -10.64
C TYR A 220 1.73 -5.50 -10.39
N GLU A 221 2.11 -5.60 -9.12
CA GLU A 221 3.20 -6.42 -8.62
C GLU A 221 2.69 -7.22 -7.42
N ILE A 222 2.89 -8.53 -7.45
CA ILE A 222 2.47 -9.43 -6.38
C ILE A 222 3.73 -10.08 -5.84
N THR A 223 3.95 -9.99 -4.53
CA THR A 223 5.01 -10.71 -3.82
C THR A 223 4.37 -11.60 -2.77
N VAL A 224 4.62 -12.91 -2.85
CA VAL A 224 4.26 -13.86 -1.80
C VAL A 224 5.48 -14.06 -0.92
N GLU A 225 5.36 -13.78 0.38
CA GLU A 225 6.44 -13.96 1.36
C GLU A 225 6.03 -14.94 2.45
N ASN A 226 6.93 -15.86 2.77
CA ASN A 226 6.85 -16.79 3.91
C ASN A 226 8.08 -16.60 4.79
N GLU A 227 7.90 -16.51 6.10
CA GLU A 227 9.00 -16.50 7.07
C GLU A 227 9.27 -17.91 7.59
N SER A 228 10.47 -18.42 7.37
CA SER A 228 10.90 -19.74 7.81
C SER A 228 12.32 -19.70 8.34
N GLN A 229 12.55 -20.31 9.51
CA GLN A 229 13.90 -20.55 10.05
C GLN A 229 14.82 -19.30 10.10
N GLY A 230 14.26 -18.12 10.35
CA GLY A 230 15.01 -16.86 10.45
C GLY A 230 15.38 -16.21 9.11
N TYR A 231 14.86 -16.70 7.99
CA TYR A 231 14.94 -16.07 6.67
C TYR A 231 13.56 -16.04 5.99
N SER A 232 13.41 -15.23 4.95
CA SER A 232 12.16 -15.11 4.19
C SER A 232 12.31 -15.79 2.83
N LEU A 233 11.39 -16.69 2.51
CA LEU A 233 11.17 -17.19 1.16
C LEU A 233 10.22 -16.24 0.46
N PHE A 234 10.55 -15.81 -0.76
CA PHE A 234 9.67 -14.96 -1.53
C PHE A 234 9.64 -15.32 -3.01
N ALA A 235 8.49 -15.12 -3.62
CA ALA A 235 8.35 -15.13 -5.08
C ALA A 235 7.58 -13.88 -5.49
N ARG A 236 8.00 -13.28 -6.61
CA ARG A 236 7.45 -12.03 -7.13
C ARG A 236 7.12 -12.17 -8.60
N THR A 237 5.99 -11.58 -8.99
CA THR A 237 5.62 -11.37 -10.39
C THR A 237 5.09 -9.96 -10.57
N SER A 238 5.18 -9.43 -11.78
CA SER A 238 4.55 -8.17 -12.16
C SER A 238 3.86 -8.33 -13.51
N GLY A 239 2.67 -7.74 -13.61
CA GLY A 239 1.91 -7.60 -14.84
C GLY A 239 2.03 -6.20 -15.42
N PRO A 240 1.62 -6.02 -16.68
CA PRO A 240 2.09 -4.92 -17.49
C PRO A 240 1.62 -3.56 -16.99
N ASP A 241 2.55 -2.59 -17.04
CA ASP A 241 2.36 -1.23 -17.54
C ASP A 241 2.62 -1.36 -19.06
N SER A 242 1.59 -1.29 -19.90
CA SER A 242 1.80 -1.20 -21.35
C SER A 242 2.38 0.18 -21.67
N GLU A 243 3.64 0.22 -22.11
CA GLU A 243 4.24 1.43 -22.70
C GLU A 243 3.27 2.04 -23.72
N SER A 244 3.11 3.35 -23.59
CA SER A 244 2.43 4.27 -24.49
C SER A 244 2.53 3.85 -25.97
N GLN A 245 1.38 3.70 -26.62
CA GLN A 245 1.24 3.99 -28.05
C GLN A 245 0.28 5.15 -28.23
#